data_AF-A0A542N4W9-F1
#
_entry.id   AF-A0A542N4W9-F1
#
_cell.length_a   1.000
_cell.length_b   1.000
_cell.length_c   1.000
_cell.angle_alpha   90.00
_cell.angle_beta   90.00
_cell.angle_gamma   90.00
#
_symmetry.space_group_name_H-M   'P 1'
#
loop_
_entity.id
_entity.type
_entity.pdbx_description
1 polymer ?
#
loop_
_entity_poly.entity_id
_entity_poly.type
_entity_poly.pdbx_seq_one_letter_code
_entity_poly.pdbx_strand_id
1 'polypeptide(L)'
;MSPGPRARVRRPLIWTSVIAVPLLAGAAIAVPMAASGAVDLPDKTPQELIAFAGASDVKALSGTIEQKSELGLPDIGALTRSMDDAGDGASSAQVEDLISLVTGSHTAKVYLDGDNARLQVLDRLGERNVYIDGAAREVWYVDSESQSATKLMLPDEEELRDAYGEAAAPAEPGDPLPTPDEMLDQALARLDDSTEVTVGTDARVAGREVYELILAPRTDDTLVGDVRFAIDGETGVALAASVSARGAADPAFQIAFTQVDFSAPDAGVFAFEPGTDIAVTEKDVPLPSPDERDAPSTEDAAEAPSVIGEGWSAVVELPNAGMDAEQRAMLDSVTTAVEGGRVLQTSLMTVMITDDGRVLVGAVPTQRLIDVAAR
;
A
#
# COMPACT_ATOMS: atom_id res chain seq x y z
N MET A 1 29.61 -11.16 -48.81
CA MET A 1 28.23 -11.14 -48.27
C MET A 1 28.34 -10.65 -46.84
N SER A 2 27.72 -9.53 -46.49
CA SER A 2 27.77 -8.98 -45.14
C SER A 2 26.62 -9.56 -44.30
N PRO A 3 26.82 -9.83 -42.99
CA PRO A 3 25.69 -10.06 -42.09
C PRO A 3 24.88 -8.77 -41.95
N GLY A 4 23.54 -8.88 -41.97
CA GLY A 4 22.64 -7.75 -41.73
C GLY A 4 22.58 -7.36 -40.25
N PRO A 5 22.21 -6.11 -39.92
CA PRO A 5 22.02 -5.69 -38.54
C PRO A 5 20.85 -6.46 -37.91
N ARG A 6 21.06 -7.00 -36.70
CA ARG A 6 19.95 -7.54 -35.89
C ARG A 6 19.10 -6.38 -35.37
N ALA A 7 17.78 -6.50 -35.48
CA ALA A 7 16.87 -5.52 -34.89
C ALA A 7 17.05 -5.51 -33.36
N ARG A 8 17.30 -4.34 -32.77
CA ARG A 8 17.43 -4.17 -31.32
C ARG A 8 16.02 -4.10 -30.72
N VAL A 9 15.60 -5.16 -30.03
CA VAL A 9 14.32 -5.19 -29.29
C VAL A 9 14.39 -4.17 -28.17
N ARG A 10 13.63 -3.07 -28.28
CA ARG A 10 13.43 -2.13 -27.17
C ARG A 10 12.51 -2.80 -26.14
N ARG A 11 13.07 -3.20 -24.99
CA ARG A 11 12.27 -3.54 -23.81
C ARG A 11 11.75 -2.23 -23.17
N PRO A 12 10.52 -2.20 -22.62
CA PRO A 12 10.06 -1.04 -21.85
C PRO A 12 10.90 -0.88 -20.58
N LEU A 13 11.13 0.37 -20.17
CA LEU A 13 11.90 0.70 -18.97
C LEU A 13 10.99 0.56 -17.74
N ILE A 14 11.13 -0.54 -17.00
CA ILE A 14 10.40 -0.77 -15.76
C ILE A 14 11.08 0.04 -14.65
N TRP A 15 10.43 1.12 -14.20
CA TRP A 15 10.93 1.93 -13.09
C TRP A 15 10.74 1.19 -11.76
N THR A 16 11.85 0.86 -11.10
CA THR A 16 11.89 0.33 -9.72
C THR A 16 11.68 1.44 -8.70
N SER A 17 10.43 1.88 -8.53
CA SER A 17 10.01 2.73 -7.41
C SER A 17 9.88 1.87 -6.14
N VAL A 18 10.98 1.73 -5.38
CA VAL A 18 11.04 0.94 -4.15
C VAL A 18 11.64 1.79 -3.03
N ILE A 19 10.96 1.80 -1.88
CA ILE A 19 11.22 2.60 -0.66
C ILE A 19 10.76 4.08 -0.73
N ALA A 20 10.24 4.58 0.40
CA ALA A 20 9.97 5.99 0.75
C ALA A 20 8.79 6.77 0.10
N VAL A 21 7.64 6.13 -0.14
CA VAL A 21 6.34 6.76 0.18
C VAL A 21 5.44 5.73 0.88
N PRO A 22 5.16 5.85 2.20
CA PRO A 22 4.18 4.99 2.85
C PRO A 22 2.77 5.33 2.36
N LEU A 23 1.98 4.29 2.10
CA LEU A 23 0.60 4.31 1.60
C LEU A 23 -0.30 5.34 2.34
N LEU A 24 -0.48 6.51 1.74
CA LEU A 24 -1.63 7.36 2.03
C LEU A 24 -2.83 6.77 1.27
N ALA A 25 -3.69 6.04 1.97
CA ALA A 25 -4.92 5.44 1.44
C ALA A 25 -6.03 5.48 2.51
N GLY A 26 -7.28 5.69 2.09
CA GLY A 26 -8.36 6.17 2.97
C GLY A 26 -8.17 7.63 3.45
N ALA A 27 -9.10 8.43 4.00
CA ALA A 27 -10.41 8.86 3.47
C ALA A 27 -10.86 10.29 3.82
N ALA A 28 -11.67 10.86 2.92
CA ALA A 28 -12.41 12.10 3.08
C ALA A 28 -13.26 12.08 4.36
N ILE A 29 -13.35 13.22 5.05
CA ILE A 29 -14.01 13.29 6.35
C ILE A 29 -15.49 13.60 6.16
N ALA A 30 -16.36 12.66 6.52
CA ALA A 30 -17.78 12.89 6.73
C ALA A 30 -18.02 13.74 8.01
N VAL A 31 -17.53 14.99 8.01
CA VAL A 31 -17.88 15.97 9.04
C VAL A 31 -19.38 16.25 8.92
N PRO A 32 -20.17 16.19 10.01
CA PRO A 32 -21.56 16.63 9.95
C PRO A 32 -21.56 18.11 9.55
N MET A 33 -22.13 18.41 8.37
CA MET A 33 -22.04 19.70 7.65
C MET A 33 -22.51 20.91 8.48
N ALA A 34 -21.62 21.41 9.33
CA ALA A 34 -21.72 22.73 9.92
C ALA A 34 -21.36 23.75 8.84
N ALA A 35 -22.35 24.54 8.40
CA ALA A 35 -22.19 25.58 7.37
C ALA A 35 -21.28 26.73 7.87
N SER A 36 -19.97 26.46 7.87
CA SER A 36 -18.91 27.25 8.51
C SER A 36 -18.11 28.05 7.47
N GLY A 37 -18.85 28.75 6.60
CA GLY A 37 -18.32 29.28 5.34
C GLY A 37 -18.35 28.23 4.22
N ALA A 38 -18.28 28.69 2.97
CA ALA A 38 -17.73 27.87 1.91
C ALA A 38 -16.21 27.90 2.07
N VAL A 39 -15.55 26.74 1.94
CA VAL A 39 -14.16 26.72 1.52
C VAL A 39 -14.17 27.12 0.04
N ASP A 40 -13.24 28.01 -0.34
CA ASP A 40 -13.23 28.71 -1.62
C ASP A 40 -11.75 28.80 -2.07
N LEU A 41 -11.16 27.66 -2.41
CA LEU A 41 -9.80 27.59 -2.93
C LEU A 41 -9.80 27.95 -4.43
N PRO A 42 -8.69 28.50 -4.97
CA PRO A 42 -8.60 28.79 -6.40
C PRO A 42 -8.77 27.53 -7.26
N ASP A 43 -9.73 27.56 -8.21
CA ASP A 43 -10.01 26.48 -9.15
C ASP A 43 -8.73 25.83 -9.72
N LYS A 44 -8.68 24.50 -9.71
CA LYS A 44 -7.61 23.68 -10.32
C LYS A 44 -8.19 22.59 -11.20
N THR A 45 -7.54 22.34 -12.34
CA THR A 45 -7.71 21.07 -13.07
C THR A 45 -7.03 19.92 -12.31
N PRO A 46 -7.40 18.64 -12.56
CA PRO A 46 -6.72 17.49 -11.98
C PRO A 46 -5.20 17.49 -12.26
N GLN A 47 -4.80 17.93 -13.45
CA GLN A 47 -3.41 18.11 -13.88
C GLN A 47 -2.68 19.11 -12.97
N GLU A 48 -3.24 20.29 -12.78
CA GLU A 48 -2.67 21.35 -11.93
C GLU A 48 -2.67 20.98 -10.43
N LEU A 49 -3.62 20.16 -9.98
CA LEU A 49 -3.66 19.67 -8.61
C LEU A 49 -2.58 18.62 -8.34
N ILE A 50 -2.38 17.65 -9.26
CA ILE A 50 -1.33 16.64 -9.13
C ILE A 50 0.06 17.27 -9.28
N ALA A 51 0.23 18.22 -10.21
CA ALA A 51 1.47 19.00 -10.33
C ALA A 51 1.77 19.81 -9.05
N PHE A 52 0.74 20.44 -8.46
CA PHE A 52 0.87 21.19 -7.21
C PHE A 52 1.23 20.29 -6.01
N ALA A 53 0.64 19.09 -5.91
CA ALA A 53 1.01 18.12 -4.87
C ALA A 53 2.45 17.59 -5.06
N GLY A 54 2.84 17.27 -6.30
CA GLY A 54 4.21 16.83 -6.63
C GLY A 54 5.29 17.90 -6.41
N ALA A 55 4.89 19.19 -6.41
CA ALA A 55 5.76 20.33 -6.12
C ALA A 55 5.87 20.67 -4.62
N SER A 56 5.46 19.78 -3.70
CA SER A 56 5.51 20.05 -2.26
C SER A 56 6.94 20.07 -1.71
N ASP A 57 7.38 21.25 -1.25
CA ASP A 57 8.66 21.47 -0.58
C ASP A 57 8.67 21.09 0.91
N VAL A 58 7.57 20.54 1.46
CA VAL A 58 7.52 20.09 2.87
C VAL A 58 8.46 18.90 3.07
N LYS A 59 9.56 19.12 3.81
CA LYS A 59 10.53 18.07 4.18
C LYS A 59 10.45 17.65 5.65
N ALA A 60 9.65 18.32 6.46
CA ALA A 60 9.43 17.97 7.86
C ALA A 60 7.98 18.17 8.27
N LEU A 61 7.45 17.28 9.10
CA LEU A 61 6.14 17.40 9.71
C LEU A 61 6.05 16.60 11.01
N SER A 62 5.06 16.94 11.83
CA SER A 62 4.52 16.05 12.85
C SER A 62 2.99 16.04 12.81
N GLY A 63 2.37 14.95 13.26
CA GLY A 63 0.92 14.87 13.31
C GLY A 63 0.38 13.62 13.97
N THR A 64 -0.95 13.60 14.13
CA THR A 64 -1.70 12.41 14.56
C THR A 64 -2.62 11.98 13.43
N ILE A 65 -2.45 10.76 12.95
CA ILE A 65 -3.29 10.11 11.94
C ILE A 65 -4.24 9.10 12.59
N GLU A 66 -5.47 9.04 12.08
CA GLU A 66 -6.48 8.04 12.45
C GLU A 66 -6.78 7.17 11.23
N GLN A 67 -6.55 5.85 11.35
CA GLN A 67 -6.96 4.83 10.39
C GLN A 67 -8.32 4.24 10.80
N LYS A 68 -9.19 3.90 9.84
CA LYS A 68 -10.40 3.09 10.03
C LYS A 68 -10.57 2.12 8.87
N SER A 69 -11.12 0.94 9.15
CA SER A 69 -11.36 -0.10 8.14
C SER A 69 -12.77 -0.67 8.29
N GLU A 70 -13.65 -0.38 7.33
CA GLU A 70 -15.04 -0.84 7.28
C GLU A 70 -15.24 -1.83 6.12
N LEU A 71 -14.35 -2.83 6.07
CA LEU A 71 -14.28 -3.84 5.03
C LEU A 71 -15.44 -4.87 5.07
N GLY A 72 -16.41 -4.72 5.98
CA GLY A 72 -17.58 -5.61 6.06
C GLY A 72 -17.25 -7.08 6.39
N LEU A 73 -16.07 -7.34 6.97
CA LEU A 73 -15.59 -8.68 7.28
C LEU A 73 -16.49 -9.40 8.30
N PRO A 74 -16.67 -10.73 8.18
CA PRO A 74 -17.29 -11.54 9.22
C PRO A 74 -16.41 -11.56 10.49
N ASP A 75 -16.99 -11.92 11.64
CA ASP A 75 -16.25 -12.07 12.90
C ASP A 75 -15.32 -13.30 12.86
N ILE A 76 -14.12 -13.08 12.31
CA ILE A 76 -13.01 -14.04 12.30
C ILE A 76 -12.44 -14.32 13.69
N GLY A 77 -12.88 -13.60 14.73
CA GLY A 77 -12.54 -13.86 16.12
C GLY A 77 -13.07 -15.20 16.65
N ALA A 78 -13.76 -15.98 15.82
CA ALA A 78 -14.05 -17.40 16.04
C ALA A 78 -12.97 -18.35 15.47
N LEU A 79 -12.31 -18.00 14.36
CA LEU A 79 -11.22 -18.80 13.78
C LEU A 79 -9.97 -18.78 14.66
N THR A 80 -9.60 -17.60 15.15
CA THR A 80 -8.40 -17.35 15.96
C THR A 80 -8.36 -18.26 17.19
N ARG A 81 -9.44 -18.24 17.98
CA ARG A 81 -9.71 -19.13 19.12
C ARG A 81 -9.83 -20.62 18.77
N SER A 82 -9.75 -21.01 17.50
CA SER A 82 -9.65 -22.41 17.06
C SER A 82 -8.26 -22.74 16.50
N MET A 83 -7.51 -21.78 15.97
CA MET A 83 -6.10 -21.93 15.64
C MET A 83 -5.23 -22.07 16.90
N ASP A 84 -5.62 -21.44 18.02
CA ASP A 84 -4.96 -21.60 19.33
C ASP A 84 -4.94 -23.05 19.87
N ASP A 85 -5.86 -23.92 19.41
CA ASP A 85 -5.95 -25.35 19.79
C ASP A 85 -5.23 -26.27 18.75
N ALA A 86 -4.91 -25.73 17.56
CA ALA A 86 -4.35 -26.44 16.41
C ALA A 86 -2.88 -26.03 16.13
N GLY A 87 -2.03 -26.14 17.15
CA GLY A 87 -0.71 -25.52 17.16
C GLY A 87 0.39 -26.21 16.31
N ASP A 88 0.59 -25.75 15.07
CA ASP A 88 1.92 -25.57 14.44
C ASP A 88 1.86 -24.49 13.33
N GLY A 89 3.00 -23.89 12.99
CA GLY A 89 3.16 -23.02 11.82
C GLY A 89 2.72 -21.55 11.98
N ALA A 90 3.64 -20.69 12.43
CA ALA A 90 3.46 -19.26 12.74
C ALA A 90 2.40 -18.99 13.83
N SER A 91 2.81 -18.42 14.96
CA SER A 91 1.92 -18.21 16.11
C SER A 91 0.71 -17.35 15.73
N SER A 92 -0.50 -17.85 16.02
CA SER A 92 -1.81 -17.21 15.78
C SER A 92 -1.79 -15.69 15.98
N ALA A 93 -1.31 -15.25 17.16
CA ALA A 93 -1.10 -13.85 17.52
C ALA A 93 -0.42 -12.98 16.45
N GLN A 94 0.67 -13.44 15.79
CA GLN A 94 1.36 -12.64 14.77
C GLN A 94 0.52 -12.41 13.51
N VAL A 95 -0.31 -13.39 13.14
CA VAL A 95 -1.25 -13.27 12.02
C VAL A 95 -2.43 -12.37 12.42
N GLU A 96 -2.87 -12.44 13.67
CA GLU A 96 -3.90 -11.59 14.25
C GLU A 96 -3.48 -10.12 14.42
N ASP A 97 -2.23 -9.86 14.79
CA ASP A 97 -1.66 -8.51 14.88
C ASP A 97 -1.56 -7.86 13.48
N LEU A 98 -1.16 -8.63 12.47
CA LEU A 98 -1.11 -8.17 11.08
C LEU A 98 -2.51 -7.94 10.49
N ILE A 99 -3.44 -8.87 10.69
CA ILE A 99 -4.84 -8.71 10.22
C ILE A 99 -5.49 -7.54 10.96
N SER A 100 -5.40 -7.47 12.29
CA SER A 100 -6.03 -6.40 13.07
C SER A 100 -5.44 -5.03 12.76
N LEU A 101 -4.15 -4.91 12.40
CA LEU A 101 -3.56 -3.67 11.89
C LEU A 101 -4.24 -3.19 10.60
N VAL A 102 -4.59 -4.10 9.69
CA VAL A 102 -5.26 -3.78 8.42
C VAL A 102 -6.77 -3.61 8.59
N THR A 103 -7.43 -4.40 9.43
CA THR A 103 -8.90 -4.47 9.53
C THR A 103 -9.49 -3.70 10.72
N GLY A 104 -8.64 -3.15 11.60
CA GLY A 104 -9.05 -2.34 12.76
C GLY A 104 -8.99 -0.84 12.50
N SER A 105 -9.40 -0.08 13.51
CA SER A 105 -9.18 1.37 13.58
C SER A 105 -8.02 1.68 14.52
N HIS A 106 -7.04 2.45 14.04
CA HIS A 106 -5.77 2.71 14.73
C HIS A 106 -5.50 4.20 14.82
N THR A 107 -4.89 4.65 15.91
CA THR A 107 -4.34 6.00 16.01
C THR A 107 -2.83 5.91 16.07
N ALA A 108 -2.15 6.63 15.18
CA ALA A 108 -0.71 6.71 15.18
C ALA A 108 -0.23 8.16 15.12
N LYS A 109 0.92 8.44 15.73
CA LYS A 109 1.65 9.69 15.50
C LYS A 109 2.66 9.46 14.39
N VAL A 110 2.81 10.45 13.52
CA VAL A 110 3.80 10.48 12.45
C VAL A 110 4.73 11.68 12.65
N TYR A 111 6.01 11.47 12.42
CA TYR A 111 7.07 12.47 12.45
C TYR A 111 7.96 12.27 11.22
N LEU A 112 8.41 13.36 10.61
CA LEU A 112 9.31 13.38 9.46
C LEU A 112 10.26 14.58 9.61
N ASP A 113 11.55 14.39 9.31
CA ASP A 113 12.53 15.46 9.11
C ASP A 113 13.64 15.01 8.15
N GLY A 114 13.51 15.40 6.89
CA GLY A 114 14.36 14.94 5.79
C GLY A 114 14.26 13.43 5.60
N ASP A 115 15.39 12.76 5.72
CA ASP A 115 15.51 11.30 5.57
C ASP A 115 15.16 10.53 6.88
N ASN A 116 14.79 11.25 7.95
CA ASN A 116 14.39 10.66 9.22
C ASN A 116 12.87 10.59 9.35
N ALA A 117 12.34 9.47 9.82
CA ALA A 117 10.91 9.30 10.07
C ALA A 117 10.64 8.52 11.35
N ARG A 118 9.48 8.76 11.96
CA ARG A 118 8.93 7.90 13.01
C ARG A 118 7.42 7.74 12.85
N LEU A 119 6.96 6.49 12.95
CA LEU A 119 5.57 6.12 13.14
C LEU A 119 5.42 5.53 14.55
N GLN A 120 4.49 6.04 15.36
CA GLN A 120 4.17 5.53 16.69
C GLN A 120 2.69 5.14 16.73
N VAL A 121 2.38 3.85 16.56
CA VAL A 121 1.02 3.31 16.73
C VAL A 121 0.73 3.19 18.23
N LEU A 122 -0.44 3.69 18.65
CA LEU A 122 -0.86 3.71 20.05
C LEU A 122 -1.90 2.61 20.30
N ASP A 123 -1.49 1.59 21.03
CA ASP A 123 -2.34 0.45 21.40
C ASP A 123 -2.89 0.61 22.84
N ARG A 124 -3.72 -0.34 23.30
CA ARG A 124 -4.39 -0.21 24.61
C ARG A 124 -3.48 -0.48 25.80
N LEU A 125 -2.43 -1.28 25.61
CA LEU A 125 -1.53 -1.78 26.66
C LEU A 125 -0.04 -1.49 26.36
N GLY A 126 0.26 -0.95 25.17
CA GLY A 126 1.61 -0.63 24.72
C GLY A 126 1.60 0.31 23.51
N GLU A 127 2.76 0.45 22.88
CA GLU A 127 2.95 1.16 21.63
C GLU A 127 3.92 0.42 20.71
N ARG A 128 3.64 0.46 19.41
CA ARG A 128 4.49 -0.08 18.34
C ARG A 128 5.10 1.08 17.57
N ASN A 129 6.42 1.17 17.56
CA ASN A 129 7.16 2.23 16.88
C ASN A 129 7.92 1.67 15.68
N VAL A 130 7.95 2.42 14.59
CA VAL A 130 8.96 2.31 13.54
C VAL A 130 9.74 3.61 13.53
N TYR A 131 11.05 3.54 13.77
CA TYR A 131 11.99 4.63 13.53
C TYR A 131 12.75 4.36 12.24
N ILE A 132 13.04 5.39 11.47
CA ILE A 132 13.90 5.36 10.28
C ILE A 132 14.93 6.46 10.47
N ASP A 133 16.21 6.08 10.52
CA ASP A 133 17.35 6.99 10.43
C ASP A 133 17.99 6.78 9.05
N GLY A 134 17.71 7.69 8.11
CA GLY A 134 18.24 7.63 6.76
C GLY A 134 19.75 7.92 6.67
N ALA A 135 20.34 8.58 7.67
CA ALA A 135 21.77 8.90 7.69
C ALA A 135 22.62 7.72 8.21
N ALA A 136 22.11 6.98 9.20
CA ALA A 136 22.67 5.71 9.66
C ALA A 136 22.24 4.51 8.81
N ARG A 137 21.20 4.67 7.97
CA ARG A 137 20.53 3.62 7.19
C ARG A 137 19.94 2.50 8.06
N GLU A 138 19.35 2.89 9.18
CA GLU A 138 18.76 1.98 10.16
C GLU A 138 17.23 2.13 10.19
N VAL A 139 16.52 1.01 10.23
CA VAL A 139 15.10 0.97 10.59
C VAL A 139 14.93 0.15 11.86
N TRP A 140 14.29 0.73 12.88
CA TRP A 140 14.01 0.07 14.15
C TRP A 140 12.51 -0.13 14.31
N TYR A 141 12.05 -1.38 14.23
CA TYR A 141 10.75 -1.77 14.76
C TYR A 141 10.88 -2.02 16.26
N VAL A 142 10.05 -1.39 17.09
CA VAL A 142 10.10 -1.49 18.55
C VAL A 142 8.71 -1.73 19.09
N ASP A 143 8.56 -2.76 19.92
CA ASP A 143 7.30 -3.22 20.47
C ASP A 143 7.37 -3.22 21.99
N SER A 144 6.58 -2.34 22.63
CA SER A 144 6.71 -2.13 24.07
C SER A 144 6.04 -3.21 24.93
N GLU A 145 5.10 -3.98 24.37
CA GLU A 145 4.35 -5.01 25.12
C GLU A 145 5.17 -6.30 25.22
N SER A 146 5.83 -6.70 24.14
CA SER A 146 6.82 -7.78 24.11
C SER A 146 8.20 -7.38 24.66
N GLN A 147 8.42 -6.09 24.91
CA GLN A 147 9.74 -5.49 25.24
C GLN A 147 10.83 -5.88 24.22
N SER A 148 10.51 -5.85 22.92
CA SER A 148 11.41 -6.28 21.85
C SER A 148 11.72 -5.16 20.85
N ALA A 149 12.86 -5.28 20.17
CA ALA A 149 13.24 -4.41 19.08
C ALA A 149 13.89 -5.22 17.95
N THR A 150 13.46 -5.00 16.71
CA THR A 150 14.13 -5.51 15.51
C THR A 150 14.81 -4.35 14.79
N LYS A 151 16.14 -4.42 14.68
CA LYS A 151 16.95 -3.55 13.84
C LYS A 151 17.04 -4.15 12.44
N LEU A 152 16.82 -3.31 11.43
CA LEU A 152 17.00 -3.61 10.02
C LEU A 152 18.03 -2.65 9.43
N MET A 153 19.09 -3.20 8.80
CA MET A 153 20.01 -2.39 7.99
C MET A 153 19.45 -2.23 6.57
N LEU A 154 19.28 -0.98 6.13
CA LEU A 154 18.89 -0.66 4.75
C LEU A 154 20.13 -0.78 3.83
N PRO A 155 20.04 -1.42 2.65
CA PRO A 155 21.15 -1.54 1.73
C PRO A 155 21.61 -0.18 1.15
N ASP A 156 22.84 -0.10 0.64
CA ASP A 156 23.36 1.10 -0.04
C ASP A 156 23.09 1.12 -1.55
N GLU A 157 23.39 2.24 -2.19
CA GLU A 157 23.17 2.37 -3.63
C GLU A 157 24.07 1.47 -4.49
N GLU A 158 25.22 1.02 -3.99
CA GLU A 158 26.12 0.08 -4.68
C GLU A 158 25.55 -1.34 -4.54
N GLU A 159 25.16 -1.73 -3.33
CA GLU A 159 24.44 -2.99 -3.03
C GLU A 159 23.14 -3.12 -3.85
N LEU A 160 22.34 -2.05 -3.96
CA LEU A 160 21.11 -2.01 -4.76
C LEU A 160 21.39 -2.03 -6.27
N ARG A 161 22.44 -1.34 -6.75
CA ARG A 161 22.85 -1.38 -8.17
C ARG A 161 23.36 -2.76 -8.57
N ASP A 162 24.10 -3.43 -7.71
CA ASP A 162 24.51 -4.82 -7.94
C ASP A 162 23.30 -5.76 -7.94
N ALA A 163 22.39 -5.62 -6.97
CA ALA A 163 21.21 -6.47 -6.81
C ALA A 163 20.23 -6.40 -7.99
N TYR A 164 19.94 -5.20 -8.50
CA TYR A 164 18.87 -4.96 -9.48
C TYR A 164 19.36 -4.42 -10.83
N GLY A 165 20.65 -4.13 -10.97
CA GLY A 165 21.29 -3.66 -12.19
C GLY A 165 21.01 -2.19 -12.53
N GLU A 166 21.57 -1.73 -13.65
CA GLU A 166 21.47 -0.36 -14.16
C GLU A 166 20.06 0.04 -14.70
N ALA A 167 18.98 -0.55 -14.17
CA ALA A 167 17.63 -0.03 -14.34
C ALA A 167 17.46 1.39 -13.74
N ALA A 168 18.33 1.75 -12.79
CA ALA A 168 18.45 3.08 -12.19
C ALA A 168 19.59 3.94 -12.78
N ALA A 169 20.17 3.58 -13.93
CA ALA A 169 21.11 4.46 -14.63
C ALA A 169 20.36 5.58 -15.39
N PRO A 170 20.88 6.82 -15.42
CA PRO A 170 20.39 7.85 -16.33
C PRO A 170 20.44 7.38 -17.79
N ALA A 171 19.47 7.82 -18.60
CA ALA A 171 19.39 7.42 -20.02
C ALA A 171 20.68 7.71 -20.80
N GLU A 172 21.01 6.88 -21.80
CA GLU A 172 22.23 7.04 -22.60
C GLU A 172 22.34 8.47 -23.18
N PRO A 173 23.53 9.10 -23.12
CA PRO A 173 23.69 10.52 -23.45
C PRO A 173 23.47 10.79 -24.94
N GLY A 174 22.23 11.10 -25.32
CA GLY A 174 21.83 11.39 -26.70
C GLY A 174 20.34 11.66 -26.90
N ASP A 175 19.45 10.89 -26.27
CA ASP A 175 18.02 11.19 -26.25
C ASP A 175 17.74 12.24 -25.13
N PRO A 176 16.90 13.27 -25.37
CA PRO A 176 16.49 14.18 -24.30
C PRO A 176 15.64 13.42 -23.29
N LEU A 177 15.97 13.56 -22.00
CA LEU A 177 15.08 13.13 -20.93
C LEU A 177 13.75 13.92 -21.04
N PRO A 178 12.58 13.28 -20.87
CA PRO A 178 11.32 14.00 -20.82
C PRO A 178 11.34 15.00 -19.67
N THR A 179 10.68 16.16 -19.83
CA THR A 179 10.50 17.09 -18.71
C THR A 179 9.64 16.46 -17.61
N PRO A 180 9.68 16.96 -16.36
CA PRO A 180 8.75 16.53 -15.32
C PRO A 180 7.27 16.66 -15.76
N ASP A 181 6.95 17.68 -16.56
CA ASP A 181 5.61 17.86 -17.16
C ASP A 181 5.30 16.75 -18.18
N GLU A 182 6.22 16.45 -19.09
CA GLU A 182 6.06 15.35 -20.07
C GLU A 182 6.00 13.96 -19.40
N MET A 183 6.63 13.79 -18.24
CA MET A 183 6.50 12.58 -17.41
C MET A 183 5.14 12.52 -16.71
N LEU A 184 4.65 13.64 -16.18
CA LEU A 184 3.33 13.75 -15.56
C LEU A 184 2.24 13.48 -16.60
N ASP A 185 2.26 14.13 -17.77
CA ASP A 185 1.31 13.90 -18.86
C ASP A 185 1.27 12.42 -19.28
N GLN A 186 2.43 11.76 -19.35
CA GLN A 186 2.50 10.32 -19.66
C GLN A 186 1.96 9.43 -18.53
N ALA A 187 2.10 9.82 -17.27
CA ALA A 187 1.52 9.10 -16.14
C ALA A 187 0.00 9.27 -16.09
N LEU A 188 -0.49 10.50 -16.28
CA LEU A 188 -1.91 10.82 -16.30
C LEU A 188 -2.63 10.17 -17.49
N ALA A 189 -2.03 10.11 -18.68
CA ALA A 189 -2.61 9.42 -19.83
C ALA A 189 -2.85 7.92 -19.55
N ARG A 190 -1.88 7.23 -18.91
CA ARG A 190 -2.02 5.81 -18.53
C ARG A 190 -3.04 5.58 -17.42
N LEU A 191 -3.25 6.56 -16.55
CA LEU A 191 -4.34 6.52 -15.58
C LEU A 191 -5.68 6.70 -16.29
N ASP A 192 -5.81 7.69 -17.19
CA ASP A 192 -7.05 8.04 -17.88
C ASP A 192 -7.62 6.89 -18.72
N ASP A 193 -6.76 6.04 -19.31
CA ASP A 193 -7.14 4.78 -20.00
C ASP A 193 -8.06 3.87 -19.16
N SER A 194 -7.97 3.93 -17.83
CA SER A 194 -8.68 3.02 -16.90
C SER A 194 -9.41 3.72 -15.74
N THR A 195 -9.13 5.01 -15.51
CA THR A 195 -9.49 5.75 -14.30
C THR A 195 -9.90 7.17 -14.66
N GLU A 196 -11.10 7.58 -14.27
CA GLU A 196 -11.53 8.96 -14.35
C GLU A 196 -10.91 9.76 -13.21
N VAL A 197 -10.15 10.81 -13.54
CA VAL A 197 -9.52 11.69 -12.55
C VAL A 197 -10.21 13.05 -12.55
N THR A 198 -10.79 13.45 -11.42
CA THR A 198 -11.53 14.71 -11.25
C THR A 198 -11.11 15.45 -9.98
N VAL A 199 -11.45 16.74 -9.90
CA VAL A 199 -11.39 17.51 -8.64
C VAL A 199 -12.81 17.55 -8.07
N GLY A 200 -12.94 17.22 -6.78
CA GLY A 200 -14.18 17.17 -6.03
C GLY A 200 -14.56 18.53 -5.45
N THR A 201 -15.08 18.55 -4.22
CA THR A 201 -15.43 19.79 -3.52
C THR A 201 -14.41 20.11 -2.44
N ASP A 202 -14.03 21.38 -2.30
CA ASP A 202 -13.10 21.81 -1.26
C ASP A 202 -13.64 21.48 0.13
N ALA A 203 -12.74 21.01 1.00
CA ALA A 203 -13.07 20.52 2.33
C ALA A 203 -12.05 20.99 3.38
N ARG A 204 -12.13 20.44 4.60
CA ARG A 204 -11.12 20.65 5.64
C ARG A 204 -10.67 19.34 6.28
N VAL A 205 -9.35 19.18 6.45
CA VAL A 205 -8.68 18.06 7.13
C VAL A 205 -7.65 18.62 8.11
N ALA A 206 -7.53 18.06 9.32
CA ALA A 206 -6.72 18.63 10.42
C ALA A 206 -6.98 20.13 10.71
N GLY A 207 -8.16 20.66 10.33
CA GLY A 207 -8.51 22.09 10.41
C GLY A 207 -8.04 22.95 9.24
N ARG A 208 -7.20 22.42 8.34
CA ARG A 208 -6.63 23.08 7.16
C ARG A 208 -7.51 22.84 5.92
N GLU A 209 -7.48 23.76 4.96
CA GLU A 209 -8.32 23.70 3.75
C GLU A 209 -7.65 22.82 2.69
N VAL A 210 -8.45 21.99 2.01
CA VAL A 210 -7.97 20.97 1.07
C VAL A 210 -8.77 20.95 -0.22
N TYR A 211 -8.09 20.70 -1.33
CA TYR A 211 -8.73 20.22 -2.57
C TYR A 211 -8.99 18.71 -2.45
N GLU A 212 -10.07 18.21 -3.03
CA GLU A 212 -10.34 16.77 -3.16
C GLU A 212 -9.94 16.28 -4.57
N LEU A 213 -8.97 15.38 -4.70
CA LEU A 213 -8.60 14.71 -5.95
C LEU A 213 -9.25 13.33 -6.00
N ILE A 214 -10.18 13.10 -6.92
CA ILE A 214 -10.98 11.87 -7.04
C ILE A 214 -10.48 11.02 -8.21
N LEU A 215 -10.27 9.73 -7.98
CA LEU A 215 -9.92 8.70 -8.95
C LEU A 215 -11.03 7.64 -8.96
N ALA A 216 -11.83 7.55 -10.02
CA ALA A 216 -12.92 6.58 -10.15
C ALA A 216 -12.64 5.56 -11.27
N PRO A 217 -12.80 4.24 -11.04
CA PRO A 217 -12.61 3.24 -12.09
C PRO A 217 -13.57 3.43 -13.27
N ARG A 218 -13.06 3.41 -14.51
CA ARG A 218 -13.87 3.47 -15.74
C ARG A 218 -14.56 2.15 -16.11
N THR A 219 -14.39 1.10 -15.30
CA THR A 219 -14.95 -0.25 -15.55
C THR A 219 -15.92 -0.67 -14.45
N ASP A 220 -16.99 -1.37 -14.84
CA ASP A 220 -17.89 -1.97 -13.88
C ASP A 220 -17.36 -3.27 -13.25
N ASP A 221 -16.27 -3.86 -13.77
CA ASP A 221 -15.69 -5.12 -13.30
C ASP A 221 -14.83 -4.99 -12.00
N THR A 222 -15.17 -4.07 -11.09
CA THR A 222 -14.46 -3.84 -9.82
C THR A 222 -15.42 -3.54 -8.65
N LEU A 223 -15.00 -3.88 -7.43
CA LEU A 223 -15.66 -3.49 -6.18
C LEU A 223 -15.38 -2.03 -5.78
N VAL A 224 -14.34 -1.40 -6.34
CA VAL A 224 -13.98 -0.02 -6.04
C VAL A 224 -14.98 0.95 -6.70
N GLY A 225 -15.49 1.89 -5.91
CA GLY A 225 -16.30 3.01 -6.36
C GLY A 225 -15.44 4.23 -6.68
N ASP A 226 -14.65 4.68 -5.71
CA ASP A 226 -13.71 5.78 -5.87
C ASP A 226 -12.52 5.69 -4.89
N VAL A 227 -11.44 6.38 -5.23
CA VAL A 227 -10.29 6.69 -4.37
C VAL A 227 -10.14 8.21 -4.31
N ARG A 228 -9.86 8.83 -3.15
CA ARG A 228 -9.88 10.32 -3.04
C ARG A 228 -8.85 10.96 -2.11
N PHE A 229 -7.96 11.78 -2.66
CA PHE A 229 -6.90 12.45 -1.90
C PHE A 229 -7.31 13.87 -1.49
N ALA A 230 -7.24 14.16 -0.20
CA ALA A 230 -7.37 15.51 0.35
C ALA A 230 -5.99 16.18 0.33
N ILE A 231 -5.78 17.11 -0.61
CA ILE A 231 -4.50 17.79 -0.84
C ILE A 231 -4.54 19.17 -0.20
N ASP A 232 -3.58 19.46 0.68
CA ASP A 232 -3.47 20.74 1.39
C ASP A 232 -3.39 21.95 0.44
N GLY A 233 -4.30 22.91 0.63
CA GLY A 233 -4.44 24.07 -0.25
C GLY A 233 -3.27 25.05 -0.22
N GLU A 234 -2.44 25.03 0.82
CA GLU A 234 -1.26 25.90 0.97
C GLU A 234 0.05 25.18 0.63
N THR A 235 0.19 23.89 0.97
CA THR A 235 1.46 23.15 0.90
C THR A 235 1.52 22.00 -0.11
N GLY A 236 0.39 21.57 -0.66
CA GLY A 236 0.32 20.42 -1.57
C GLY A 236 0.46 19.04 -0.90
N VAL A 237 0.62 18.97 0.43
CA VAL A 237 0.74 17.69 1.15
C VAL A 237 -0.62 16.97 1.19
N ALA A 238 -0.65 15.67 0.91
CA ALA A 238 -1.84 14.85 1.08
C ALA A 238 -2.12 14.58 2.57
N LEU A 239 -3.31 14.97 3.05
CA LEU A 239 -3.74 14.84 4.45
C LEU A 239 -4.76 13.71 4.69
N ALA A 240 -5.37 13.18 3.63
CA ALA A 240 -6.23 11.98 3.59
C ALA A 240 -6.35 11.46 2.12
N ALA A 241 -6.92 10.27 1.89
CA ALA A 241 -6.70 9.47 0.66
C ALA A 241 -7.70 8.32 0.30
N SER A 242 -9.04 8.50 0.45
CA SER A 242 -10.17 7.51 0.43
C SER A 242 -9.99 6.21 -0.33
N VAL A 243 -10.60 5.12 0.15
CA VAL A 243 -11.09 4.05 -0.73
C VAL A 243 -12.56 3.73 -0.39
N SER A 244 -13.44 3.98 -1.35
CA SER A 244 -14.89 3.80 -1.23
C SER A 244 -15.33 2.56 -2.01
N ALA A 245 -16.13 1.70 -1.38
CA ALA A 245 -16.77 0.57 -2.07
C ALA A 245 -17.88 1.07 -3.01
N ARG A 246 -18.10 0.42 -4.15
CA ARG A 246 -19.08 0.90 -5.13
C ARG A 246 -20.50 0.91 -4.55
N GLY A 247 -21.11 2.09 -4.56
CA GLY A 247 -22.48 2.30 -4.05
C GLY A 247 -22.56 2.39 -2.53
N ALA A 248 -21.44 2.35 -1.80
CA ALA A 248 -21.40 2.73 -0.39
C ALA A 248 -21.55 4.25 -0.25
N ALA A 249 -22.14 4.69 0.87
CA ALA A 249 -22.20 6.10 1.25
C ALA A 249 -20.94 6.54 2.04
N ASP A 250 -20.33 5.59 2.76
CA ASP A 250 -19.20 5.78 3.65
C ASP A 250 -17.98 4.99 3.13
N PRO A 251 -16.74 5.47 3.38
CA PRO A 251 -15.52 4.83 2.86
C PRO A 251 -15.23 3.51 3.58
N ALA A 252 -14.85 2.48 2.81
CA ALA A 252 -14.51 1.17 3.37
C ALA A 252 -13.08 1.12 3.97
N PHE A 253 -12.25 2.14 3.71
CA PHE A 253 -10.95 2.34 4.34
C PHE A 253 -10.67 3.85 4.48
N GLN A 254 -10.16 4.28 5.64
CA GLN A 254 -9.76 5.65 5.99
C GLN A 254 -8.34 5.69 6.58
N ILE A 255 -7.53 6.69 6.22
CA ILE A 255 -6.45 7.28 7.01
C ILE A 255 -6.61 8.81 6.90
N ALA A 256 -6.47 9.54 7.99
CA ALA A 256 -6.59 11.00 7.94
C ALA A 256 -5.78 11.67 9.05
N PHE A 257 -5.09 12.77 8.74
CA PHE A 257 -4.55 13.64 9.77
C PHE A 257 -5.70 14.30 10.56
N THR A 258 -5.75 14.00 11.85
CA THR A 258 -6.62 14.70 12.82
C THR A 258 -5.94 15.97 13.35
N GLN A 259 -4.60 15.99 13.36
CA GLN A 259 -3.74 17.13 13.68
C GLN A 259 -2.48 17.03 12.82
N VAL A 260 -2.02 18.14 12.24
CA VAL A 260 -0.75 18.23 11.49
C VAL A 260 -0.07 19.57 11.77
N ASP A 261 1.25 19.54 11.85
CA ASP A 261 2.15 20.69 11.96
C ASP A 261 3.33 20.49 11.00
N PHE A 262 3.68 21.51 10.21
CA PHE A 262 4.73 21.47 9.19
C PHE A 262 6.07 22.10 9.65
N SER A 263 6.24 22.31 10.96
CA SER A 263 7.54 22.64 11.54
C SER A 263 8.39 21.38 11.74
N ALA A 264 9.72 21.56 11.79
CA ALA A 264 10.65 20.47 12.09
C ALA A 264 10.40 19.94 13.53
N PRO A 265 10.16 18.63 13.71
CA PRO A 265 10.07 18.02 15.03
C PRO A 265 11.38 18.19 15.83
N ASP A 266 11.30 18.05 17.16
CA ASP A 266 12.52 17.96 17.98
C ASP A 266 13.30 16.70 17.59
N ALA A 267 14.60 16.82 17.32
CA ALA A 267 15.42 15.69 16.85
C ALA A 267 15.39 14.47 17.80
N GLY A 268 15.12 14.69 19.09
CA GLY A 268 14.94 13.63 20.09
C GLY A 268 13.70 12.75 19.87
N VAL A 269 12.77 13.10 18.97
CA VAL A 269 11.65 12.19 18.63
C VAL A 269 12.09 11.02 17.75
N PHE A 270 13.17 11.19 16.96
CA PHE A 270 13.71 10.17 16.05
C PHE A 270 14.75 9.27 16.72
N ALA A 271 15.38 9.74 17.80
CA ALA A 271 16.39 8.97 18.51
C ALA A 271 15.78 7.76 19.25
N PHE A 272 16.23 6.55 18.91
CA PHE A 272 15.96 5.33 19.66
C PHE A 272 17.27 4.68 20.12
N GLU A 273 17.46 4.58 21.43
CA GLU A 273 18.53 3.78 22.04
C GLU A 273 17.87 2.66 22.88
N PRO A 274 18.07 1.37 22.55
CA PRO A 274 17.45 0.28 23.30
C PRO A 274 18.03 0.18 24.71
N GLY A 275 17.15 0.20 25.72
CA GLY A 275 17.53 -0.05 27.12
C GLY A 275 17.98 -1.49 27.36
N THR A 276 18.65 -1.74 28.50
CA THR A 276 19.18 -3.06 28.88
C THR A 276 18.14 -4.18 28.97
N ASP A 277 16.87 -3.81 29.07
CA ASP A 277 15.75 -4.69 29.35
C ASP A 277 14.91 -4.96 28.07
N ILE A 278 15.40 -4.51 26.89
CA ILE A 278 14.78 -4.74 25.58
C ILE A 278 15.52 -5.85 24.83
N ALA A 279 14.77 -6.83 24.31
CA ALA A 279 15.32 -7.90 23.48
C ALA A 279 15.58 -7.40 22.05
N VAL A 280 16.83 -7.05 21.74
CA VAL A 280 17.26 -6.62 20.40
C VAL A 280 17.54 -7.82 19.49
N THR A 281 16.99 -7.80 18.28
CA THR A 281 17.31 -8.69 17.16
C THR A 281 17.80 -7.86 15.98
N GLU A 282 18.96 -8.19 15.40
CA GLU A 282 19.47 -7.53 14.20
C GLU A 282 19.22 -8.40 12.96
N LYS A 283 18.84 -7.77 11.85
CA LYS A 283 18.60 -8.39 10.53
C LYS A 283 19.07 -7.47 9.42
N ASP A 284 19.61 -8.04 8.35
CA ASP A 284 19.85 -7.34 7.10
C ASP A 284 18.63 -7.46 6.18
N VAL A 285 18.36 -6.47 5.33
CA VAL A 285 17.36 -6.60 4.26
C VAL A 285 17.93 -7.55 3.19
N PRO A 286 17.27 -8.70 2.90
CA PRO A 286 17.82 -9.68 1.97
C PRO A 286 17.78 -9.15 0.53
N LEU A 287 18.95 -9.14 -0.12
CA LEU A 287 19.10 -8.86 -1.54
C LEU A 287 19.29 -10.16 -2.34
N PRO A 288 18.79 -10.26 -3.58
CA PRO A 288 19.03 -11.41 -4.45
C PRO A 288 20.54 -11.59 -4.69
N SER A 289 21.06 -12.80 -4.47
CA SER A 289 22.47 -13.13 -4.67
C SER A 289 22.83 -13.26 -6.16
N PRO A 290 24.12 -13.17 -6.56
CA PRO A 290 24.52 -13.28 -7.96
C PRO A 290 24.08 -14.59 -8.63
N ASP A 291 24.12 -15.72 -7.91
CA ASP A 291 23.65 -17.01 -8.43
C ASP A 291 22.13 -17.03 -8.67
N GLU A 292 21.34 -16.28 -7.89
CA GLU A 292 19.89 -16.09 -8.12
C GLU A 292 19.60 -15.10 -9.26
N ARG A 293 20.52 -14.18 -9.58
CA ARG A 293 20.41 -13.23 -10.71
C ARG A 293 20.76 -13.89 -12.06
N ASP A 294 21.80 -14.72 -12.09
CA ASP A 294 22.28 -15.41 -13.30
C ASP A 294 21.59 -16.77 -13.55
N ALA A 295 20.77 -17.26 -12.60
CA ALA A 295 19.93 -18.43 -12.80
C ALA A 295 18.99 -18.23 -14.00
N PRO A 296 19.04 -19.08 -15.05
CA PRO A 296 18.04 -19.03 -16.12
C PRO A 296 16.67 -19.36 -15.53
N SER A 297 15.64 -18.66 -16.00
CA SER A 297 14.24 -18.80 -15.54
C SER A 297 13.61 -20.13 -15.99
N THR A 298 14.08 -21.21 -15.36
CA THR A 298 13.81 -22.63 -15.61
C THR A 298 14.00 -23.33 -14.27
N GLU A 299 13.00 -23.87 -13.56
CA GLU A 299 11.88 -24.68 -14.10
C GLU A 299 10.50 -24.37 -13.48
N ASP A 300 10.42 -23.62 -12.38
CA ASP A 300 9.16 -23.41 -11.61
C ASP A 300 8.28 -22.24 -12.09
N ALA A 301 8.30 -21.95 -13.39
CA ALA A 301 7.42 -20.93 -14.00
C ALA A 301 5.91 -21.27 -13.94
N ALA A 302 5.56 -22.47 -13.45
CA ALA A 302 4.20 -22.91 -13.15
C ALA A 302 3.78 -22.69 -11.68
N GLU A 303 4.73 -22.33 -10.79
CA GLU A 303 4.47 -22.08 -9.35
C GLU A 303 4.62 -20.60 -8.95
N ALA A 304 4.82 -19.71 -9.94
CA ALA A 304 4.84 -18.27 -9.72
C ALA A 304 3.42 -17.65 -9.71
N PRO A 305 3.15 -16.64 -8.86
CA PRO A 305 1.96 -15.80 -8.96
C PRO A 305 1.80 -15.20 -10.36
N SER A 306 0.58 -15.22 -10.90
CA SER A 306 0.26 -14.62 -12.20
C SER A 306 -0.85 -13.57 -12.08
N VAL A 307 -0.94 -12.67 -13.07
CA VAL A 307 -1.96 -11.60 -13.10
C VAL A 307 -2.81 -11.76 -14.36
N ILE A 308 -4.13 -11.81 -14.18
CA ILE A 308 -5.13 -12.08 -15.20
C ILE A 308 -6.04 -10.85 -15.33
N GLY A 309 -5.95 -10.18 -16.48
CA GLY A 309 -6.63 -8.89 -16.72
C GLY A 309 -5.78 -7.69 -16.33
N GLU A 310 -6.35 -6.49 -16.47
CA GLU A 310 -5.63 -5.22 -16.37
C GLU A 310 -6.41 -4.19 -15.53
N GLY A 311 -5.67 -3.26 -14.94
CA GLY A 311 -6.20 -2.18 -14.10
C GLY A 311 -7.08 -2.69 -12.95
N TRP A 312 -8.17 -1.98 -12.68
CA TRP A 312 -9.13 -2.31 -11.62
C TRP A 312 -9.83 -3.68 -11.76
N SER A 313 -9.75 -4.31 -12.95
CA SER A 313 -10.36 -5.62 -13.23
C SER A 313 -9.38 -6.81 -13.11
N ALA A 314 -8.15 -6.54 -12.67
CA ALA A 314 -7.10 -7.54 -12.54
C ALA A 314 -7.35 -8.52 -11.39
N VAL A 315 -6.97 -9.77 -11.62
CA VAL A 315 -7.02 -10.87 -10.66
C VAL A 315 -5.62 -11.45 -10.53
N VAL A 316 -5.11 -11.56 -9.30
CA VAL A 316 -3.90 -12.33 -9.00
C VAL A 316 -4.32 -13.79 -8.84
N GLU A 317 -3.75 -14.69 -9.65
CA GLU A 317 -3.85 -16.13 -9.43
C GLU A 317 -2.58 -16.61 -8.72
N LEU A 318 -2.77 -17.17 -7.52
CA LEU A 318 -1.77 -17.90 -6.77
C LEU A 318 -1.96 -19.40 -6.99
N PRO A 319 -0.89 -20.17 -7.27
CA PRO A 319 -0.95 -21.62 -7.36
C PRO A 319 -1.27 -22.26 -5.99
N ASN A 320 -1.52 -23.56 -6.00
CA ASN A 320 -2.05 -24.27 -4.84
C ASN A 320 -1.07 -24.27 -3.65
N ALA A 321 -1.42 -23.53 -2.60
CA ALA A 321 -0.62 -23.34 -1.39
C ALA A 321 -0.53 -24.59 -0.47
N GLY A 322 -1.08 -25.74 -0.88
CA GLY A 322 -0.89 -27.02 -0.20
C GLY A 322 -1.74 -27.22 1.05
N MET A 323 -2.83 -26.46 1.22
CA MET A 323 -3.67 -26.47 2.43
C MET A 323 -4.11 -27.88 2.84
N ASP A 324 -4.02 -28.21 4.12
CA ASP A 324 -4.46 -29.51 4.65
C ASP A 324 -6.00 -29.61 4.79
N ALA A 325 -6.48 -30.68 5.43
CA ALA A 325 -7.92 -30.93 5.60
C ALA A 325 -8.56 -30.13 6.75
N GLU A 326 -7.78 -29.70 7.74
CA GLU A 326 -8.23 -28.95 8.92
C GLU A 326 -8.28 -27.45 8.60
N GLN A 327 -7.24 -26.93 7.94
CA GLN A 327 -7.22 -25.58 7.34
C GLN A 327 -8.41 -25.37 6.40
N ARG A 328 -8.73 -26.36 5.54
CA ARG A 328 -9.93 -26.34 4.69
C ARG A 328 -11.23 -26.33 5.48
N ALA A 329 -11.35 -27.11 6.55
CA ALA A 329 -12.53 -27.13 7.40
C ALA A 329 -12.72 -25.80 8.18
N MET A 330 -11.63 -25.10 8.52
CA MET A 330 -11.68 -23.74 9.07
C MET A 330 -12.18 -22.74 8.02
N LEU A 331 -11.61 -22.75 6.81
CA LEU A 331 -12.01 -21.89 5.69
C LEU A 331 -13.48 -22.10 5.27
N ASP A 332 -13.98 -23.34 5.35
CA ASP A 332 -15.39 -23.70 5.13
C ASP A 332 -16.38 -22.92 6.03
N SER A 333 -15.93 -22.37 7.16
CA SER A 333 -16.77 -21.64 8.11
C SER A 333 -16.89 -20.13 7.83
N VAL A 334 -15.94 -19.54 7.10
CA VAL A 334 -15.91 -18.10 6.76
C VAL A 334 -16.10 -17.80 5.27
N THR A 335 -15.96 -18.81 4.40
CA THR A 335 -16.20 -18.68 2.96
C THR A 335 -17.60 -19.16 2.57
N THR A 336 -18.20 -18.54 1.56
CA THR A 336 -19.43 -19.02 0.92
C THR A 336 -19.08 -19.97 -0.23
N ALA A 337 -19.75 -21.11 -0.35
CA ALA A 337 -19.56 -22.02 -1.49
C ALA A 337 -20.15 -21.42 -2.79
N VAL A 338 -19.42 -21.57 -3.90
CA VAL A 338 -19.77 -21.06 -5.24
C VAL A 338 -19.52 -22.13 -6.31
N GLU A 339 -19.69 -21.80 -7.58
CA GLU A 339 -19.26 -22.69 -8.67
C GLU A 339 -17.73 -22.73 -8.77
N GLY A 340 -17.15 -23.93 -8.76
CA GLY A 340 -15.70 -24.14 -8.87
C GLY A 340 -14.88 -23.86 -7.61
N GLY A 341 -15.51 -23.65 -6.44
CA GLY A 341 -14.80 -23.47 -5.18
C GLY A 341 -15.58 -22.71 -4.11
N ARG A 342 -14.88 -21.90 -3.31
CA ARG A 342 -15.43 -21.10 -2.20
C ARG A 342 -14.86 -19.68 -2.18
N VAL A 343 -15.63 -18.72 -1.67
CA VAL A 343 -15.32 -17.29 -1.73
C VAL A 343 -15.47 -16.58 -0.38
N LEU A 344 -14.50 -15.73 -0.03
CA LEU A 344 -14.64 -14.66 0.95
C LEU A 344 -14.66 -13.32 0.20
N GLN A 345 -15.74 -12.54 0.34
CA GLN A 345 -15.86 -11.21 -0.25
C GLN A 345 -15.99 -10.16 0.87
N THR A 346 -15.26 -9.05 0.72
CA THR A 346 -15.26 -7.86 1.58
C THR A 346 -15.86 -6.67 0.82
N SER A 347 -15.95 -5.50 1.44
CA SER A 347 -16.36 -4.26 0.76
C SER A 347 -15.48 -3.89 -0.44
N LEU A 348 -14.20 -4.31 -0.47
CA LEU A 348 -13.20 -3.88 -1.48
C LEU A 348 -12.46 -5.02 -2.18
N MET A 349 -12.50 -6.25 -1.67
CA MET A 349 -11.69 -7.37 -2.14
C MET A 349 -12.50 -8.67 -2.14
N THR A 350 -12.28 -9.50 -3.16
CA THR A 350 -12.73 -10.90 -3.16
C THR A 350 -11.52 -11.83 -3.18
N VAL A 351 -11.60 -12.90 -2.40
CA VAL A 351 -10.70 -14.06 -2.43
C VAL A 351 -11.52 -15.29 -2.77
N MET A 352 -11.13 -16.04 -3.80
CA MET A 352 -11.69 -17.34 -4.15
C MET A 352 -10.63 -18.42 -3.93
N ILE A 353 -11.01 -19.54 -3.32
CA ILE A 353 -10.22 -20.76 -3.24
C ILE A 353 -10.94 -21.79 -4.10
N THR A 354 -10.28 -22.26 -5.17
CA THR A 354 -10.89 -23.15 -6.16
C THR A 354 -10.87 -24.62 -5.72
N ASP A 355 -11.68 -25.46 -6.37
CA ASP A 355 -11.71 -26.92 -6.11
C ASP A 355 -10.38 -27.63 -6.46
N ASP A 356 -9.55 -27.04 -7.35
CA ASP A 356 -8.18 -27.47 -7.64
C ASP A 356 -7.11 -26.88 -6.68
N GLY A 357 -7.54 -25.98 -5.79
CA GLY A 357 -6.75 -25.41 -4.70
C GLY A 357 -5.95 -24.15 -5.03
N ARG A 358 -6.07 -23.59 -6.25
CA ARG A 358 -5.59 -22.23 -6.55
C ARG A 358 -6.29 -21.20 -5.65
N VAL A 359 -5.65 -20.05 -5.45
CA VAL A 359 -6.24 -18.91 -4.75
C VAL A 359 -6.26 -17.70 -5.68
N LEU A 360 -7.46 -17.22 -6.01
CA LEU A 360 -7.67 -16.03 -6.84
C LEU A 360 -7.98 -14.84 -5.93
N VAL A 361 -7.30 -13.71 -6.12
CA VAL A 361 -7.48 -12.49 -5.32
C VAL A 361 -7.66 -11.29 -6.24
N GLY A 362 -8.65 -10.43 -5.97
CA GLY A 362 -8.77 -9.17 -6.70
C GLY A 362 -9.82 -8.23 -6.11
N ALA A 363 -9.72 -6.95 -6.45
CA ALA A 363 -10.71 -5.94 -6.09
C ALA A 363 -11.95 -6.02 -7.01
N VAL A 364 -12.47 -7.22 -7.24
CA VAL A 364 -13.46 -7.55 -8.29
C VAL A 364 -14.64 -8.32 -7.74
N PRO A 365 -15.86 -8.23 -8.31
CA PRO A 365 -17.01 -8.98 -7.84
C PRO A 365 -16.81 -10.51 -7.92
N THR A 366 -17.43 -11.27 -7.02
CA THR A 366 -17.38 -12.75 -6.99
C THR A 366 -17.46 -13.43 -8.37
N GLN A 367 -18.38 -13.01 -9.24
CA GLN A 367 -18.54 -13.59 -10.58
C GLN A 367 -17.26 -13.51 -11.42
N ARG A 368 -16.49 -12.42 -11.30
CA ARG A 368 -15.23 -12.24 -12.04
C ARG A 368 -14.16 -13.27 -11.66
N LEU A 369 -14.15 -13.75 -10.41
CA LEU A 369 -13.24 -14.81 -10.01
C LEU A 369 -13.70 -16.17 -10.55
N ILE A 370 -15.01 -16.44 -10.56
CA ILE A 370 -15.58 -17.66 -11.17
C ILE A 370 -15.27 -17.69 -12.68
N ASP A 371 -15.46 -16.58 -13.39
CA ASP A 371 -15.16 -16.39 -14.81
C ASP A 371 -13.64 -16.45 -15.14
N VAL A 372 -12.77 -16.45 -14.13
CA VAL A 372 -11.31 -16.65 -14.24
C VAL A 372 -10.92 -18.07 -13.87
N ALA A 373 -11.51 -18.66 -12.82
CA ALA A 373 -11.28 -20.03 -12.39
C ALA A 373 -11.63 -21.07 -13.48
N ALA A 374 -12.70 -20.81 -14.25
CA ALA A 374 -13.28 -21.72 -15.24
C ALA A 374 -12.62 -21.68 -16.64
N ARG A 375 -11.35 -21.27 -16.75
CA ARG A 375 -10.63 -21.07 -18.03
C ARG A 375 -9.72 -22.22 -18.45
#